data_AF-A0A0B5QV87-F1
#
_entry.id   AF-A0A0B5QV87-F1
#
_cell.length_a   1.000
_cell.length_b   1.000
_cell.length_c   1.000
_cell.angle_alpha   90.00
_cell.angle_beta   90.00
_cell.angle_gamma   90.00
#
_symmetry.space_group_name_H-M   'P 1'
#
loop_
_entity.id
_entity.type
_entity.pdbx_description
1 polymer ?
#
loop_
_entity_poly.entity_id
_entity_poly.type
_entity_poly.pdbx_seq_one_letter_code
_entity_poly.pdbx_strand_id
1 'polypeptide(L)'
;MKKYYDICQETENIIMQLKNKCQELNLGNINFSYFADGKNLKNDINFYLTEYKGYWELVVKQEVKDIQTPGMYWSVADIYKIYDNELDHEYSEKDLI
;
A
#
# COMPACT_ATOMS: atom_id res chain seq x y z
N MET A 1 -13.99 4.51 -6.58
CA MET A 1 -13.14 3.51 -7.24
C MET A 1 -12.92 2.35 -6.25
N LYS A 2 -12.72 1.10 -6.69
CA LYS A 2 -12.62 -0.05 -5.76
C LYS A 2 -11.20 -0.13 -5.18
N LYS A 3 -11.08 -0.07 -3.85
CA LYS A 3 -9.84 -0.35 -3.10
C LYS A 3 -9.72 -1.86 -2.85
N TYR A 4 -8.50 -2.39 -2.83
CA TYR A 4 -8.22 -3.79 -2.49
C TYR A 4 -7.75 -3.97 -1.05
N TYR A 5 -7.18 -2.94 -0.44
CA TYR A 5 -6.79 -2.88 0.95
C TYR A 5 -7.59 -1.81 1.69
N ASP A 6 -8.09 -2.17 2.88
CA ASP A 6 -8.72 -1.22 3.78
C ASP A 6 -7.68 -0.70 4.78
N ILE A 7 -7.20 0.52 4.54
CA ILE A 7 -6.26 1.20 5.45
C ILE A 7 -7.08 1.67 6.66
N CYS A 8 -7.00 0.93 7.76
CA CYS A 8 -7.60 1.34 9.02
C CYS A 8 -6.83 2.52 9.64
N GLN A 9 -7.46 3.23 10.58
CA GLN A 9 -6.89 4.40 11.25
C GLN A 9 -5.50 4.13 11.87
N GLU A 10 -5.30 2.95 12.45
CA GLU A 10 -4.01 2.57 13.03
C GLU A 10 -2.90 2.50 11.97
N THR A 11 -3.20 1.90 10.82
CA THR A 11 -2.24 1.80 9.70
C THR A 11 -1.95 3.16 9.10
N GLU A 12 -2.98 4.00 8.93
CA GLU A 12 -2.81 5.37 8.47
C GLU A 12 -1.89 6.19 9.42
N ASN A 13 -2.10 6.06 10.73
CA ASN A 13 -1.26 6.72 11.73
C ASN A 13 0.22 6.25 11.65
N ILE A 14 0.47 4.97 11.38
CA ILE A 14 1.81 4.43 11.17
C ILE A 14 2.44 5.02 9.91
N ILE A 15 1.70 5.05 8.80
CA ILE A 15 2.16 5.64 7.52
C ILE A 15 2.57 7.10 7.71
N MET A 16 1.75 7.91 8.39
CA MET A 16 2.04 9.32 8.64
C MET A 16 3.27 9.51 9.53
N GLN A 17 3.42 8.70 10.59
CA GLN A 17 4.60 8.74 11.45
C GLN A 17 5.87 8.34 10.69
N LEU A 18 5.79 7.32 9.85
CA LEU A 18 6.92 6.90 9.01
C LEU A 18 7.29 7.98 8.01
N LYS A 19 6.33 8.61 7.33
CA LYS A 19 6.56 9.76 6.44
C LYS A 19 7.33 10.87 7.15
N ASN A 20 6.83 11.31 8.31
CA ASN A 20 7.47 12.36 9.10
C ASN A 20 8.90 11.96 9.50
N LYS A 21 9.11 10.70 9.89
CA LYS A 21 10.44 10.21 10.24
C LYS A 21 11.38 10.18 9.04
N CYS A 22 10.88 9.84 7.86
CA CYS A 22 11.68 9.87 6.64
C CYS A 22 12.12 11.29 6.27
N GLN A 23 11.24 12.29 6.46
CA GLN A 23 11.60 13.70 6.26
C GLN A 23 12.70 14.14 7.23
N GLU A 24 12.62 13.76 8.51
CA GLU A 24 13.68 14.03 9.49
C GLU A 24 15.04 13.41 9.11
N LEU A 25 15.00 12.20 8.53
CA LEU A 25 16.19 11.42 8.19
C LEU A 25 16.69 11.67 6.75
N ASN A 26 16.01 12.53 5.98
CA ASN A 26 16.27 12.77 4.57
C ASN A 26 16.26 11.47 3.72
N LEU A 27 15.26 10.62 3.94
CA LEU A 27 15.00 9.40 3.18
C LEU A 27 13.83 9.63 2.23
N GLY A 28 14.04 9.48 0.93
CA GLY A 28 12.98 9.69 -0.09
C GLY A 28 12.25 8.41 -0.52
N ASN A 29 12.63 7.25 0.00
CA ASN A 29 12.01 5.97 -0.37
C ASN A 29 12.17 4.95 0.75
N ILE A 30 11.06 4.40 1.23
CA ILE A 30 11.04 3.29 2.18
C ILE A 30 9.95 2.28 1.81
N ASN A 31 10.06 1.08 2.37
CA ASN A 31 8.98 0.11 2.35
C ASN A 31 8.88 -0.60 3.70
N PHE A 32 7.69 -1.08 4.01
CA PHE A 32 7.42 -1.97 5.12
C PHE A 32 6.29 -2.93 4.75
N SER A 33 6.12 -3.99 5.53
CA SER A 33 5.13 -5.03 5.22
C SER A 33 4.38 -5.49 6.46
N TYR A 34 3.11 -5.84 6.28
CA TYR A 34 2.36 -6.62 7.25
C TYR A 34 2.33 -8.07 6.85
N PHE A 35 2.57 -8.96 7.82
CA PHE A 35 2.53 -10.39 7.62
C PHE A 35 1.16 -10.84 7.12
N ALA A 36 1.15 -11.66 6.07
CA ALA A 36 -0.05 -12.32 5.60
C ALA A 36 -0.60 -13.29 6.65
N ASP A 37 -1.92 -13.38 6.75
CA ASP A 37 -2.60 -14.36 7.60
C ASP A 37 -2.62 -15.79 7.00
N GLY A 38 -2.07 -15.95 5.79
CA GLY A 38 -1.98 -17.21 5.04
C GLY A 38 -3.30 -17.74 4.48
N LYS A 39 -4.42 -17.00 4.60
CA LYS A 39 -5.74 -17.47 4.16
C LYS A 39 -6.11 -16.98 2.77
N ASN A 40 -6.01 -15.68 2.56
CA ASN A 40 -6.51 -15.01 1.35
C ASN A 40 -5.41 -14.38 0.50
N LEU A 41 -4.22 -14.24 1.09
CA LEU A 41 -3.06 -13.63 0.47
C LEU A 41 -2.00 -14.71 0.21
N LYS A 42 -1.37 -14.62 -0.95
CA LYS A 42 -0.22 -15.47 -1.30
C LYS A 42 1.05 -15.01 -0.58
N ASN A 43 1.20 -13.70 -0.41
CA ASN A 43 2.35 -13.02 0.18
C ASN A 43 1.87 -11.88 1.12
N ASP A 44 2.81 -11.33 1.90
CA ASP A 44 2.60 -10.18 2.77
C ASP A 44 2.02 -8.96 2.04
N ILE A 45 1.39 -8.06 2.81
CA ILE A 45 0.89 -6.77 2.32
C ILE A 45 2.06 -5.80 2.36
N ASN A 46 2.45 -5.26 1.21
CA ASN A 46 3.62 -4.40 1.10
C ASN A 46 3.21 -2.95 0.90
N PHE A 47 3.81 -2.05 1.66
CA PHE A 47 3.58 -0.61 1.61
C PHE A 47 4.87 0.05 1.13
N TYR A 48 4.80 0.76 0.00
CA TYR A 48 5.91 1.52 -0.56
C TYR A 48 5.60 3.00 -0.43
N LEU A 49 6.48 3.74 0.24
CA LEU A 49 6.31 5.17 0.47
C LEU A 49 7.46 5.90 -0.22
N THR A 50 7.14 6.72 -1.23
CA THR A 50 8.11 7.41 -2.08
C THR A 50 7.86 8.91 -2.08
N GLU A 51 8.90 9.71 -1.86
CA GLU A 51 8.84 11.16 -1.94
C GLU A 51 8.97 11.63 -3.39
N TYR A 52 8.01 12.44 -3.82
CA TYR A 52 8.07 13.18 -5.07
C TYR A 52 8.07 14.68 -4.80
N LYS A 53 8.31 15.48 -5.83
CA LYS A 53 8.25 16.93 -5.71
C LYS A 53 6.83 17.38 -5.35
N GLY A 54 6.63 17.74 -4.08
CA GLY A 54 5.40 18.33 -3.56
C GLY A 54 4.38 17.33 -3.00
N TYR A 55 4.67 16.04 -2.97
CA TYR A 55 3.81 15.03 -2.36
C TYR A 55 4.59 13.75 -2.05
N TRP A 56 3.99 12.91 -1.21
CA TRP A 56 4.43 11.53 -1.03
C TRP A 56 3.44 10.58 -1.71
N GLU A 57 3.93 9.53 -2.35
CA GLU A 57 3.10 8.46 -2.90
C GLU A 57 3.17 7.26 -1.98
N LEU A 58 2.01 6.69 -1.66
CA LEU A 58 1.90 5.39 -1.01
C LEU A 58 1.34 4.39 -2.03
N VAL A 59 2.05 3.29 -2.25
CA VAL A 59 1.57 2.15 -3.02
C VAL A 59 1.42 0.95 -2.10
N VAL A 60 0.19 0.41 -2.01
CA VAL A 60 -0.11 -0.78 -1.21
C VAL A 60 -0.29 -1.97 -2.15
N LYS A 61 0.65 -2.92 -2.13
CA LYS A 61 0.64 -4.10 -3.01
C LYS A 61 0.28 -5.38 -2.26
N GLN A 62 -0.53 -6.21 -2.91
CA GLN A 62 -0.97 -7.51 -2.40
C GLN A 62 -1.04 -8.53 -3.54
N GLU A 63 -0.83 -9.81 -3.21
CA GLU A 63 -1.17 -10.93 -4.09
C GLU A 63 -2.40 -11.65 -3.55
N VAL A 64 -3.56 -11.40 -4.16
CA VAL A 64 -4.86 -11.90 -3.68
C VAL A 64 -5.27 -13.14 -4.46
N LYS A 65 -5.82 -14.13 -3.76
CA LYS A 65 -6.34 -15.35 -4.39
C LYS A 65 -7.62 -15.07 -5.16
N ASP A 66 -7.76 -15.64 -6.35
CA ASP A 66 -9.02 -15.62 -7.08
C ASP A 66 -10.05 -16.54 -6.40
N ILE A 67 -11.27 -16.04 -6.22
CA ILE A 67 -12.33 -16.75 -5.50
C ILE A 67 -13.01 -17.79 -6.42
N GLN A 68 -12.98 -17.58 -7.75
CA GLN A 68 -13.67 -18.41 -8.73
C GLN A 68 -12.76 -19.49 -9.32
N THR A 69 -11.44 -19.23 -9.37
CA THR A 69 -10.46 -20.09 -10.04
C THR A 69 -9.38 -20.53 -9.06
N PRO A 70 -9.48 -21.76 -8.49
CA PRO A 70 -8.48 -22.28 -7.57
C PRO A 70 -7.07 -22.27 -8.18
N GLY A 71 -6.09 -21.74 -7.44
CA GLY A 71 -4.70 -21.66 -7.87
C GLY A 71 -4.35 -20.42 -8.69
N MET A 72 -5.33 -19.58 -9.04
CA MET A 72 -5.12 -18.29 -9.71
C MET A 72 -4.96 -17.19 -8.67
N TYR A 73 -4.01 -16.27 -8.91
CA TYR A 73 -3.75 -15.13 -8.07
C TYR A 73 -3.70 -13.85 -8.90
N TRP A 74 -4.01 -12.73 -8.25
CA TRP A 74 -3.92 -11.41 -8.86
C TRP A 74 -2.93 -10.57 -8.07
N SER A 75 -2.02 -9.90 -8.76
CA SER A 75 -1.31 -8.76 -8.19
C SER A 75 -2.24 -7.57 -8.21
N VAL A 76 -2.49 -6.97 -7.04
CA VAL A 76 -3.30 -5.77 -6.91
C VAL A 76 -2.51 -4.68 -6.21
N ALA A 77 -2.75 -3.44 -6.62
CA ALA A 77 -2.13 -2.27 -6.00
C ALA A 77 -3.18 -1.19 -5.76
N ASP A 78 -3.15 -0.56 -4.58
CA ASP A 78 -3.85 0.70 -4.33
C ASP A 78 -2.83 1.83 -4.25
N ILE A 79 -3.06 2.89 -5.04
CA ILE A 79 -2.17 4.03 -5.16
C ILE A 79 -2.82 5.23 -4.48
N TYR A 80 -2.07 5.86 -3.59
CA TYR A 80 -2.48 7.04 -2.85
C TYR A 80 -1.44 8.14 -2.95
N LYS A 81 -1.90 9.38 -2.84
CA LYS A 81 -1.03 10.54 -2.62
C LYS A 81 -1.25 11.09 -1.22
N ILE A 82 -0.17 11.59 -0.64
CA ILE A 82 -0.19 12.30 0.62
C ILE A 82 0.23 13.74 0.36
N TYR A 83 -0.75 14.63 0.42
CA TYR A 83 -0.56 16.08 0.41
C TYR A 83 -0.68 16.57 1.85
N ASP A 84 0.35 17.27 2.33
CA ASP A 84 0.49 17.67 3.73
C ASP A 84 0.32 16.47 4.69
N ASN A 85 -0.89 16.17 5.17
CA ASN A 85 -1.21 15.00 6.01
C ASN A 85 -2.52 14.31 5.60
N GLU A 86 -3.03 14.55 4.39
CA GLU A 86 -4.25 13.90 3.89
C GLU A 86 -3.87 12.77 2.94
N LEU A 87 -4.41 11.56 3.19
CA LEU A 87 -4.16 10.37 2.37
C LEU A 87 -5.28 10.19 1.34
N ASP A 88 -5.03 10.65 0.12
CA ASP A 88 -5.98 10.62 -0.98
C ASP A 88 -5.79 9.36 -1.83
N HIS A 89 -6.87 8.59 -1.99
CA HIS A 89 -6.87 7.45 -2.92
C HIS A 89 -7.01 7.94 -4.35
N GLU A 90 -6.06 7.57 -5.21
CA GLU A 90 -6.05 7.97 -6.61
C GLU A 90 -6.71 6.90 -7.48
N TYR A 91 -6.11 5.71 -7.51
CA TYR A 91 -6.58 4.58 -8.32
C TYR A 91 -6.07 3.24 -7.79
N SER A 92 -6.54 2.17 -8.42
CA SER A 92 -6.12 0.81 -8.10
C SER A 92 -5.86 0.01 -9.38
N GLU A 93 -4.83 -0.83 -9.33
CA GLU A 93 -4.40 -1.70 -10.43
C GLU A 93 -4.67 -3.17 -10.08
N LYS A 94 -4.85 -3.99 -11.11
CA LYS A 94 -5.06 -5.43 -10.96
C LYS A 94 -4.53 -6.17 -12.19
N ASP A 95 -3.53 -7.01 -11.98
CA ASP A 95 -2.87 -7.82 -13.01
C ASP A 95 -2.85 -9.30 -12.64
N LEU A 96 -2.99 -10.17 -13.65
CA LEU A 96 -2.90 -11.61 -13.48
C LEU A 96 -1.44 -12.05 -13.30
N ILE A 97 -1.19 -12.95 -12.35
CA ILE A 97 0.15 -13.52 -12.09
C ILE A 97 0.15 -15.05 -12.01
#